data_AF-A0A368PWE2-F1
#
_entry.id   AF-A0A368PWE2-F1
#
_cell.length_a   1.000
_cell.length_b   1.000
_cell.length_c   1.000
_cell.angle_alpha   90.00
_cell.angle_beta   90.00
_cell.angle_gamma   90.00
#
_symmetry.space_group_name_H-M   'P 1'
#
loop_
_entity.id
_entity.type
_entity.pdbx_description
1 polymer ?
#
loop_
_entity_poly.entity_id
_entity_poly.type
_entity_poly.pdbx_seq_one_letter_code
_entity_poly.pdbx_strand_id
1 'polypeptide(L)'
;MPSESDESKLVEDLEMQDSSGEEDAPRRYNSDGEVLPPGQLLDDMAVKVLFETPSGFAIFRYNGYKLRHQVALMKEIWADFADPDSAAHEVRLLGFKTFQNKVHAISQSTGVSNELAKMIRNNLQPRQRLAVGNEDYKSIIEKELGIRCVYDSAVAELMWGLKIQMQSLLTPENSDLSNEGYFPMSTGMYCFLKGQKFDVKPDMMVTRRAIELAFLIYACDRHVNKRRSTLRSVAAHIAKISRINTEGWDFHKIAVALKIYVALKKTLPLPIRGFQQDIGGRLSLMHQSTKSCSSRGLPCYSMMKCTITVILGLRRVKS
;
A
#
# COMPACT_ATOMS: atom_id res chain seq x y z
N MET A 1 20.70 39.48 0.90
CA MET A 1 20.76 38.33 1.84
C MET A 1 19.33 37.95 2.18
N PRO A 2 18.99 36.67 2.37
CA PRO A 2 17.72 36.31 3.00
C PRO A 2 17.71 36.89 4.42
N SER A 3 16.56 37.38 4.87
CA SER A 3 16.41 37.94 6.21
C SER A 3 16.35 36.81 7.25
N GLU A 4 16.72 37.05 8.52
CA GLU A 4 16.51 36.07 9.61
C GLU A 4 15.05 35.56 9.66
N SER A 5 14.09 36.38 9.21
CA SER A 5 12.67 36.01 9.12
C SER A 5 12.35 34.95 8.05
N ASP A 6 13.17 34.83 6.99
CA ASP A 6 13.02 33.77 5.98
C ASP A 6 13.56 32.41 6.51
N GLU A 7 14.45 32.44 7.52
CA GLU A 7 15.05 31.26 8.15
C GLU A 7 14.18 30.66 9.24
N SER A 8 13.65 31.50 10.14
CA SER A 8 12.68 31.06 11.16
C SER A 8 11.47 30.43 10.49
N LYS A 9 11.00 31.01 9.38
CA LYS A 9 9.87 30.50 8.62
C LYS A 9 10.13 29.14 7.97
N LEU A 10 11.35 28.86 7.51
CA LEU A 10 11.68 27.53 6.98
C LEU A 10 11.73 26.46 8.06
N VAL A 11 12.35 26.79 9.19
CA VAL A 11 12.49 25.85 10.30
C VAL A 11 11.12 25.63 10.94
N GLU A 12 10.32 26.68 11.11
CA GLU A 12 8.90 26.57 11.48
C GLU A 12 8.10 25.80 10.43
N ASP A 13 8.26 26.01 9.12
CA ASP A 13 7.54 25.25 8.09
C ASP A 13 7.94 23.76 8.08
N LEU A 14 9.18 23.43 8.47
CA LEU A 14 9.68 22.05 8.60
C LEU A 14 9.27 21.41 9.93
N GLU A 15 9.31 22.16 11.04
CA GLU A 15 8.97 21.71 12.40
C GLU A 15 7.45 21.68 12.64
N MET A 16 6.69 22.62 12.05
CA MET A 16 5.23 22.58 12.03
C MET A 16 4.72 21.44 11.14
N GLN A 17 5.47 20.98 10.14
CA GLN A 17 5.11 19.83 9.31
C GLN A 17 5.64 18.48 9.84
N ASP A 18 6.74 18.46 10.59
CA ASP A 18 7.16 17.27 11.36
C ASP A 18 6.30 17.08 12.62
N SER A 19 5.68 18.14 13.17
CA SER A 19 4.67 18.07 14.24
C SER A 19 3.22 17.98 13.75
N SER A 20 2.97 18.16 12.45
CA SER A 20 1.68 17.86 11.80
C SER A 20 1.90 16.86 10.66
N GLY A 21 2.14 15.59 11.02
CA GLY A 21 2.47 14.59 10.00
C GLY A 21 2.67 13.13 10.43
N GLU A 22 2.71 12.82 11.73
CA GLU A 22 1.79 11.78 12.20
C GLU A 22 0.38 12.35 12.01
N GLU A 23 -0.13 12.31 10.78
CA GLU A 23 -1.52 11.94 10.66
C GLU A 23 -1.58 10.52 11.23
N ASP A 24 -1.79 10.47 12.56
CA ASP A 24 -2.83 9.66 13.16
C ASP A 24 -3.80 9.32 12.02
N ALA A 25 -3.90 8.03 11.66
CA ALA A 25 -5.09 7.57 10.97
C ALA A 25 -6.28 8.27 11.66
N PRO A 26 -7.14 9.01 10.93
CA PRO A 26 -8.01 10.03 11.50
C PRO A 26 -8.56 9.53 12.82
N ARG A 27 -8.24 10.19 13.96
CA ARG A 27 -8.58 9.69 15.31
C ARG A 27 -9.99 9.15 15.28
N ARG A 28 -10.11 7.82 15.38
CA ARG A 28 -11.39 7.15 15.16
C ARG A 28 -12.10 7.12 16.49
N TYR A 29 -13.25 7.75 16.57
CA TYR A 29 -14.03 7.83 17.80
C TYR A 29 -15.11 6.76 17.80
N ASN A 30 -15.19 5.94 18.84
CA ASN A 30 -16.34 5.01 19.00
C ASN A 30 -17.66 5.79 19.16
N SER A 31 -18.78 5.06 19.20
CA SER A 31 -20.12 5.63 19.41
C SER A 31 -20.24 6.47 20.70
N ASP A 32 -19.31 6.27 21.64
CA ASP A 32 -19.26 6.94 22.94
C ASP A 32 -18.25 8.11 22.97
N GLY A 33 -17.61 8.43 21.84
CA GLY A 33 -16.69 9.56 21.71
C GLY A 33 -15.26 9.31 22.21
N GLU A 34 -14.85 8.06 22.44
CA GLU A 34 -13.50 7.70 22.87
C GLU A 34 -12.56 7.43 21.69
N VAL A 35 -11.29 7.84 21.82
CA VAL A 35 -10.25 7.63 20.81
C VAL A 35 -9.87 6.15 20.73
N LEU A 36 -10.09 5.54 19.57
CA LEU A 36 -9.70 4.16 19.30
C LEU A 36 -8.17 4.01 19.24
N PRO A 37 -7.60 2.95 19.83
CA PRO A 37 -6.21 2.55 19.65
C PRO A 37 -5.82 2.41 18.18
N PRO A 38 -4.53 2.62 17.83
CA PRO A 38 -4.01 2.35 16.49
C PRO A 38 -4.38 0.94 16.01
N GLY A 39 -4.98 0.83 14.83
CA GLY A 39 -5.44 -0.45 14.25
C GLY A 39 -6.83 -0.90 14.69
N GLN A 40 -7.47 -0.24 15.65
CA GLN A 40 -8.84 -0.59 16.05
C GLN A 40 -9.85 0.12 15.14
N LEU A 41 -10.46 -0.64 14.23
CA LEU A 41 -11.49 -0.16 13.32
C LEU A 41 -12.78 0.14 14.11
N LEU A 42 -13.50 1.20 13.76
CA LEU A 42 -14.88 1.38 14.20
C LEU A 42 -15.70 0.18 13.75
N ASP A 43 -16.41 -0.49 14.67
CA ASP A 43 -17.22 -1.64 14.29
C ASP A 43 -18.28 -1.29 13.22
N ASP A 44 -18.72 -0.03 13.19
CA ASP A 44 -19.64 0.53 12.18
C ASP A 44 -19.02 0.68 10.78
N MET A 45 -17.68 0.73 10.68
CA MET A 45 -16.96 0.75 9.40
C MET A 45 -16.37 -0.62 9.04
N ALA A 46 -16.48 -1.61 9.91
CA ALA A 46 -16.02 -2.96 9.64
C ALA A 46 -16.96 -3.72 8.72
N VAL A 47 -16.40 -4.45 7.76
CA VAL A 47 -17.13 -5.42 6.94
C VAL A 47 -16.74 -6.82 7.38
N LYS A 48 -17.72 -7.72 7.47
CA LYS A 48 -17.47 -9.15 7.67
C LYS A 48 -17.31 -9.80 6.31
N VAL A 49 -16.40 -10.75 6.22
CA VAL A 49 -15.99 -11.37 4.96
C VAL A 49 -16.14 -12.87 5.11
N LEU A 50 -17.04 -13.48 4.35
CA LEU A 50 -17.17 -14.94 4.27
C LEU A 50 -16.19 -15.46 3.23
N PHE A 51 -15.20 -16.21 3.70
CA PHE A 51 -14.14 -16.77 2.88
C PHE A 51 -14.24 -18.29 2.86
N GLU A 52 -14.27 -18.88 1.66
CA GLU A 52 -14.25 -20.34 1.48
C GLU A 52 -12.80 -20.84 1.49
N THR A 53 -12.55 -21.90 2.26
CA THR A 53 -11.24 -22.55 2.40
C THR A 53 -11.30 -23.97 1.81
N PRO A 54 -10.16 -24.66 1.67
CA PRO A 54 -10.17 -26.07 1.28
C PRO A 54 -11.02 -26.93 2.21
N SER A 55 -10.88 -26.76 3.53
CA SER A 55 -11.59 -27.59 4.52
C SER A 55 -12.93 -27.03 5.00
N GLY A 56 -13.29 -25.79 4.66
CA GLY A 56 -14.57 -25.22 5.09
C GLY A 56 -14.74 -23.71 4.82
N PHE A 57 -15.18 -22.97 5.83
CA PHE A 57 -15.48 -21.54 5.74
C PHE A 57 -14.92 -20.76 6.92
N ALA A 58 -14.38 -19.58 6.65
CA ALA A 58 -13.89 -18.62 7.62
C ALA A 58 -14.67 -17.29 7.53
N ILE A 59 -14.80 -16.59 8.65
CA ILE A 59 -15.31 -15.23 8.71
C ILE A 59 -14.19 -14.32 9.20
N PHE A 60 -13.83 -13.35 8.38
CA PHE A 60 -12.85 -12.31 8.73
C PHE A 60 -13.53 -10.96 8.97
N ARG A 61 -12.90 -10.13 9.80
CA ARG A 61 -13.15 -8.69 9.89
C ARG A 61 -12.16 -7.97 8.96
N TYR A 62 -12.64 -7.03 8.17
CA TYR A 62 -11.80 -6.17 7.32
C TYR A 62 -12.29 -4.71 7.29
N ASN A 63 -11.42 -3.81 6.83
CA ASN A 63 -11.69 -2.39 6.70
C ASN A 63 -12.70 -2.08 5.58
N GLY A 64 -13.94 -1.78 5.95
CA GLY A 64 -15.01 -1.47 5.01
C GLY A 64 -14.82 -0.14 4.26
N TYR A 65 -14.01 0.79 4.77
CA TYR A 65 -13.68 2.01 4.03
C TYR A 65 -12.95 1.69 2.73
N LYS A 66 -11.98 0.76 2.77
CA LYS A 66 -11.21 0.34 1.59
C LYS A 66 -12.10 -0.29 0.53
N LEU A 67 -13.08 -1.10 0.95
CA LEU A 67 -14.05 -1.71 0.05
C LEU A 67 -15.01 -0.70 -0.60
N ARG A 68 -15.44 0.34 0.12
CA ARG A 68 -16.37 1.36 -0.41
C ARG A 68 -15.74 2.24 -1.50
N HIS A 69 -14.43 2.49 -1.44
CA HIS A 69 -13.73 3.37 -2.38
C HIS A 69 -13.16 2.62 -3.60
N GLN A 70 -13.48 1.33 -3.74
CA GLN A 70 -13.31 0.51 -4.94
C GLN A 70 -12.00 0.76 -5.73
N VAL A 71 -12.12 1.17 -7.00
CA VAL A 71 -11.03 1.31 -7.98
C VAL A 71 -9.90 2.21 -7.45
N ALA A 72 -10.23 3.22 -6.63
CA ALA A 72 -9.23 4.15 -6.10
C ALA A 72 -8.25 3.46 -5.14
N LEU A 73 -8.70 2.44 -4.40
CA LEU A 73 -7.93 1.83 -3.31
C LEU A 73 -7.51 0.38 -3.60
N MET A 74 -7.65 -0.13 -4.83
CA MET A 74 -7.23 -1.51 -5.14
C MET A 74 -5.74 -1.76 -4.86
N LYS A 75 -4.88 -0.75 -5.08
CA LYS A 75 -3.45 -0.84 -4.74
C LYS A 75 -3.23 -0.97 -3.23
N GLU A 76 -4.06 -0.32 -2.42
CA GLU A 76 -3.99 -0.41 -0.97
C GLU A 76 -4.49 -1.76 -0.49
N ILE A 77 -5.63 -2.24 -1.01
CA ILE A 77 -6.16 -3.58 -0.67
C ILE A 77 -5.12 -4.65 -1.01
N TRP A 78 -4.50 -4.61 -2.20
CA TRP A 78 -3.40 -5.52 -2.53
C TRP A 78 -2.24 -5.44 -1.53
N ALA A 79 -1.80 -4.23 -1.21
CA ALA A 79 -0.66 -4.00 -0.33
C ALA A 79 -0.89 -4.54 1.09
N ASP A 80 -2.13 -4.54 1.57
CA ASP A 80 -2.51 -5.12 2.86
C ASP A 80 -2.17 -6.62 2.96
N PHE A 81 -2.13 -7.34 1.84
CA PHE A 81 -1.90 -8.79 1.80
C PHE A 81 -0.60 -9.17 1.10
N ALA A 82 0.31 -8.24 0.90
CA ALA A 82 1.59 -8.53 0.24
C ALA A 82 2.50 -9.43 1.08
N ASP A 83 2.43 -9.30 2.41
CA ASP A 83 3.19 -10.10 3.37
C ASP A 83 2.31 -10.53 4.57
N PRO A 84 2.73 -11.55 5.34
CA PRO A 84 1.94 -12.08 6.46
C PRO A 84 1.67 -11.07 7.58
N ASP A 85 2.63 -10.21 7.89
CA ASP A 85 2.53 -9.30 9.04
C ASP A 85 1.54 -8.16 8.72
N SER A 86 1.63 -7.60 7.51
CA SER A 86 0.65 -6.64 6.99
C SER A 86 -0.77 -7.23 6.99
N ALA A 87 -0.91 -8.49 6.54
CA ALA A 87 -2.20 -9.15 6.49
C ALA A 87 -2.79 -9.37 7.89
N ALA A 88 -1.97 -9.85 8.84
CA ALA A 88 -2.39 -10.06 10.22
C ALA A 88 -2.78 -8.75 10.93
N HIS A 89 -2.20 -7.61 10.51
CA HIS A 89 -2.59 -6.30 10.99
C HIS A 89 -3.95 -5.84 10.42
N GLU A 90 -4.23 -6.16 9.16
CA GLU A 90 -5.39 -5.63 8.43
C GLU A 90 -6.66 -6.51 8.55
N VAL A 91 -6.51 -7.81 8.80
CA VAL A 91 -7.63 -8.74 9.01
C VAL A 91 -7.61 -9.44 10.35
N ARG A 92 -8.80 -9.73 10.87
CA ARG A 92 -8.97 -10.55 12.08
C ARG A 92 -9.90 -11.73 11.81
N LEU A 93 -9.45 -12.95 12.09
CA LEU A 93 -10.30 -14.14 12.08
C LEU A 93 -11.33 -14.06 13.22
N LEU A 94 -12.61 -14.22 12.90
CA LEU A 94 -13.71 -14.20 13.87
C LEU A 94 -14.30 -15.59 14.10
N GLY A 95 -14.31 -16.42 13.06
CA GLY A 95 -14.80 -17.79 13.15
C GLY A 95 -14.31 -18.63 12.00
N PHE A 96 -14.14 -19.92 12.25
CA PHE A 96 -13.76 -20.91 11.26
C PHE A 96 -14.51 -22.21 11.53
N LYS A 97 -15.02 -22.82 10.46
CA LYS A 97 -15.74 -24.10 10.56
C LYS A 97 -15.42 -24.97 9.36
N THR A 98 -15.04 -26.22 9.65
CA THR A 98 -14.78 -27.24 8.65
C THR A 98 -16.06 -27.94 8.23
N PHE A 99 -16.11 -28.39 6.99
CA PHE A 99 -17.23 -29.13 6.40
C PHE A 99 -16.69 -30.31 5.60
N GLN A 100 -17.15 -31.52 5.87
CA GLN A 100 -16.76 -32.71 5.10
C GLN A 100 -17.12 -32.58 3.61
N ASN A 101 -18.25 -31.95 3.32
CA ASN A 101 -18.66 -31.63 1.96
C ASN A 101 -19.16 -30.18 1.90
N LYS A 102 -18.41 -29.32 1.21
CA LYS A 102 -18.72 -27.89 1.07
C LYS A 102 -20.02 -27.64 0.29
N VAL A 103 -20.42 -28.54 -0.61
CA VAL A 103 -21.69 -28.43 -1.35
C VAL A 103 -22.90 -28.53 -0.41
N HIS A 104 -22.79 -29.27 0.69
CA HIS A 104 -23.83 -29.33 1.71
C HIS A 104 -23.84 -28.11 2.63
N ALA A 105 -22.74 -27.34 2.68
CA ALA A 105 -22.68 -26.13 3.49
C ALA A 105 -23.47 -24.98 2.84
N ILE A 106 -23.34 -24.81 1.52
CA ILE A 106 -24.06 -23.82 0.74
C ILE A 106 -24.23 -24.28 -0.71
N SER A 107 -25.47 -24.32 -1.21
CA SER A 107 -25.75 -24.58 -2.63
C SER A 107 -27.10 -24.00 -3.05
N GLN A 108 -27.31 -23.87 -4.37
CA GLN A 108 -28.59 -23.40 -4.90
C GLN A 108 -29.76 -24.36 -4.57
N SER A 109 -29.49 -25.67 -4.45
CA SER A 109 -30.52 -26.68 -4.20
C SER A 109 -30.84 -26.86 -2.72
N THR A 110 -29.85 -26.76 -1.84
CA THR A 110 -30.00 -27.00 -0.39
C THR A 110 -30.04 -25.73 0.45
N GLY A 111 -29.79 -24.56 -0.14
CA GLY A 111 -29.67 -23.31 0.60
C GLY A 111 -28.42 -23.28 1.48
N VAL A 112 -28.51 -22.63 2.64
CA VAL A 112 -27.43 -22.52 3.63
C VAL A 112 -27.65 -23.51 4.76
N SER A 113 -26.65 -24.33 5.10
CA SER A 113 -26.73 -25.25 6.23
C SER A 113 -26.95 -24.52 7.56
N ASN A 114 -27.60 -25.19 8.52
CA ASN A 114 -27.84 -24.63 9.86
C ASN A 114 -26.52 -24.22 10.55
N GLU A 115 -25.48 -25.03 10.34
CA GLU A 115 -24.14 -24.81 10.86
C GLU A 115 -23.51 -23.54 10.32
N LEU A 116 -23.57 -23.32 9.01
CA LEU A 116 -23.02 -22.14 8.35
C LEU A 116 -23.86 -20.90 8.66
N ALA A 117 -25.19 -21.03 8.64
CA ALA A 117 -26.11 -19.96 8.99
C ALA A 117 -25.91 -19.46 10.44
N LYS A 118 -25.71 -20.38 11.38
CA LYS A 118 -25.37 -20.04 12.78
C LYS A 118 -24.02 -19.33 12.87
N MET A 119 -23.01 -19.81 12.15
CA MET A 119 -21.69 -19.16 12.12
C MET A 119 -21.79 -17.72 11.58
N ILE A 120 -22.52 -17.50 10.49
CA ILE A 120 -22.73 -16.16 9.91
C ILE A 120 -23.45 -15.26 10.91
N ARG A 121 -24.61 -15.69 11.43
CA ARG A 121 -25.42 -14.85 12.34
C ARG A 121 -24.69 -14.49 13.63
N ASN A 122 -23.91 -15.41 14.20
CA ASN A 122 -23.17 -15.16 15.43
C ASN A 122 -22.06 -14.10 15.26
N ASN A 123 -21.60 -13.85 14.03
CA ASN A 123 -20.49 -12.94 13.75
C ASN A 123 -20.93 -11.61 13.13
N LEU A 124 -22.24 -11.42 12.87
CA LEU A 124 -22.77 -10.23 12.22
C LEU A 124 -23.62 -9.41 13.17
N GLN A 125 -23.44 -8.09 13.12
CA GLN A 125 -24.33 -7.15 13.78
C GLN A 125 -25.58 -6.87 12.92
N PRO A 126 -26.71 -6.44 13.54
CA PRO A 126 -27.89 -6.06 12.79
C PRO A 126 -27.57 -5.04 11.69
N ARG A 127 -28.14 -5.24 10.49
CA ARG A 127 -27.99 -4.36 9.30
C ARG A 127 -26.58 -4.30 8.66
N GLN A 128 -25.58 -5.00 9.23
CA GLN A 128 -24.23 -5.12 8.66
C GLN A 128 -24.26 -5.91 7.35
N ARG A 129 -23.38 -5.54 6.40
CA ARG A 129 -23.23 -6.22 5.11
C ARG A 129 -22.16 -7.31 5.19
N LEU A 130 -22.37 -8.42 4.47
CA LEU A 130 -21.43 -9.52 4.33
C LEU A 130 -20.73 -9.49 2.97
N ALA A 131 -19.40 -9.32 2.94
CA ALA A 131 -18.63 -9.53 1.73
C ALA A 131 -18.51 -11.02 1.43
N VAL A 132 -18.77 -11.42 0.18
CA VAL A 132 -18.73 -12.82 -0.27
C VAL A 132 -17.92 -12.93 -1.55
N GLY A 133 -17.25 -14.06 -1.75
CA GLY A 133 -16.32 -14.26 -2.88
C GLY A 133 -16.97 -14.88 -4.12
N ASN A 134 -18.25 -15.22 -4.02
CA ASN A 134 -19.02 -15.88 -5.08
C ASN A 134 -20.41 -15.22 -5.19
N GLU A 135 -20.82 -14.91 -6.42
CA GLU A 135 -22.13 -14.32 -6.73
C GLU A 135 -23.30 -15.26 -6.39
N ASP A 136 -23.12 -16.58 -6.52
CA ASP A 136 -24.10 -17.57 -6.08
C ASP A 136 -24.30 -17.49 -4.56
N TYR A 137 -23.21 -17.35 -3.80
CA TYR A 137 -23.29 -17.25 -2.34
C TYR A 137 -24.03 -15.98 -1.92
N LYS A 138 -23.79 -14.86 -2.60
CA LYS A 138 -24.57 -13.63 -2.41
C LYS A 138 -26.06 -13.92 -2.55
N SER A 139 -26.45 -14.50 -3.69
CA SER A 139 -27.86 -14.75 -4.02
C SER A 139 -28.54 -15.69 -3.02
N ILE A 140 -27.86 -16.77 -2.63
CA ILE A 140 -28.37 -17.76 -1.66
C ILE A 140 -28.49 -17.14 -0.27
N ILE A 141 -27.47 -16.43 0.21
CA ILE A 141 -27.46 -15.84 1.56
C ILE A 141 -28.48 -14.71 1.69
N GLU A 142 -28.63 -13.86 0.67
CA GLU A 142 -29.62 -12.79 0.66
C GLU A 142 -31.05 -13.36 0.71
N LYS A 143 -31.31 -14.44 -0.03
CA LYS A 143 -32.62 -15.11 -0.06
C LYS A 143 -32.94 -15.87 1.24
N GLU A 144 -32.02 -16.72 1.71
CA GLU A 144 -32.27 -17.66 2.81
C GLU A 144 -32.09 -17.04 4.19
N LEU A 145 -31.14 -16.09 4.33
CA LEU A 145 -30.81 -15.49 5.62
C LEU A 145 -31.29 -14.04 5.76
N GLY A 146 -31.71 -13.38 4.67
CA GLY A 146 -32.11 -11.97 4.68
C GLY A 146 -30.95 -11.00 4.96
N ILE A 147 -29.71 -11.45 4.77
CA ILE A 147 -28.49 -10.68 5.06
C ILE A 147 -28.01 -10.03 3.77
N ARG A 148 -27.87 -8.70 3.77
CA ARG A 148 -27.34 -7.96 2.61
C ARG A 148 -25.87 -8.32 2.35
N CYS A 149 -25.54 -8.63 1.11
CA CYS A 149 -24.20 -9.02 0.72
C CYS A 149 -23.50 -7.97 -0.15
N VAL A 150 -22.18 -8.11 -0.29
CA VAL A 150 -21.32 -7.33 -1.20
C VAL A 150 -20.50 -8.31 -2.02
N TYR A 151 -20.57 -8.15 -3.34
CA TYR A 151 -19.78 -8.87 -4.31
C TYR A 151 -19.41 -7.86 -5.41
N ASP A 152 -18.16 -7.42 -5.42
CA ASP A 152 -17.62 -6.46 -6.39
C ASP A 152 -16.10 -6.68 -6.58
N SER A 153 -15.48 -5.84 -7.41
CA SER A 153 -14.04 -5.94 -7.71
C SER A 153 -13.15 -5.70 -6.49
N ALA A 154 -13.57 -4.87 -5.54
CA ALA A 154 -12.82 -4.64 -4.30
C ALA A 154 -12.86 -5.88 -3.39
N VAL A 155 -14.03 -6.53 -3.30
CA VAL A 155 -14.16 -7.82 -2.62
C VAL A 155 -13.34 -8.89 -3.33
N ALA A 156 -13.30 -8.92 -4.66
CA ALA A 156 -12.46 -9.88 -5.40
C ALA A 156 -10.96 -9.70 -5.07
N GLU A 157 -10.48 -8.46 -4.97
CA GLU A 157 -9.10 -8.16 -4.57
C GLU A 157 -8.81 -8.59 -3.13
N LEU A 158 -9.76 -8.38 -2.22
CA LEU A 158 -9.68 -8.87 -0.84
C LEU A 158 -9.64 -10.40 -0.78
N MET A 159 -10.48 -11.09 -1.56
CA MET A 159 -10.49 -12.56 -1.62
C MET A 159 -9.18 -13.10 -2.19
N TRP A 160 -8.58 -12.41 -3.17
CA TRP A 160 -7.24 -12.72 -3.64
C TRP A 160 -6.23 -12.65 -2.49
N GLY A 161 -6.23 -11.56 -1.72
CA GLY A 161 -5.32 -11.35 -0.59
C GLY A 161 -5.46 -12.42 0.50
N LEU A 162 -6.69 -12.72 0.90
CA LEU A 162 -6.99 -13.79 1.86
C LEU A 162 -6.51 -15.16 1.38
N LYS A 163 -6.59 -15.44 0.07
CA LYS A 163 -6.09 -16.68 -0.52
C LYS A 163 -4.56 -16.77 -0.48
N ILE A 164 -3.86 -15.68 -0.81
CA ILE A 164 -2.39 -15.64 -0.76
C ILE A 164 -1.87 -15.85 0.67
N GLN A 165 -2.54 -15.23 1.65
CA GLN A 165 -2.13 -15.26 3.06
C GLN A 165 -2.88 -16.32 3.88
N MET A 166 -3.58 -17.25 3.21
CA MET A 166 -4.45 -18.22 3.88
C MET A 166 -3.70 -19.04 4.95
N GLN A 167 -2.48 -19.49 4.64
CA GLN A 167 -1.67 -20.30 5.55
C GLN A 167 -1.23 -19.55 6.82
N SER A 168 -0.93 -18.25 6.70
CA SER A 168 -0.58 -17.41 7.86
C SER A 168 -1.82 -17.02 8.68
N LEU A 169 -2.98 -16.86 8.01
CA LEU A 169 -4.23 -16.44 8.64
C LEU A 169 -5.06 -17.60 9.22
N LEU A 170 -4.87 -18.82 8.72
CA LEU A 170 -5.62 -20.04 9.11
C LEU A 170 -4.65 -21.18 9.42
N THR A 171 -4.22 -21.27 10.68
CA THR A 171 -3.34 -22.35 11.16
C THR A 171 -3.83 -23.78 10.83
N PRO A 172 -5.15 -24.10 10.84
CA PRO A 172 -5.64 -25.44 10.52
C PRO A 172 -5.43 -25.90 9.07
N GLU A 173 -5.11 -25.00 8.13
CA GLU A 173 -4.96 -25.31 6.70
C GLU A 173 -3.49 -25.61 6.30
N ASN A 174 -2.59 -25.77 7.28
CA ASN A 174 -1.13 -25.85 7.09
C ASN A 174 -0.59 -27.26 6.75
N SER A 175 -1.22 -27.99 5.82
CA SER A 175 -0.63 -29.23 5.28
C SER A 175 0.03 -28.98 3.92
N ASP A 176 1.32 -29.30 3.86
CA ASP A 176 2.25 -29.40 2.70
C ASP A 176 2.68 -28.10 2.00
N LEU A 177 3.80 -27.57 2.52
CA LEU A 177 4.52 -26.39 2.05
C LEU A 177 5.36 -26.72 0.79
N SER A 178 4.76 -26.52 -0.38
CA SER A 178 5.53 -26.19 -1.59
C SER A 178 5.64 -24.67 -1.68
N ASN A 179 6.83 -24.14 -1.35
CA ASN A 179 7.12 -22.71 -1.26
C ASN A 179 7.20 -21.98 -2.61
N GLU A 180 6.84 -22.64 -3.72
CA GLU A 180 6.87 -22.05 -5.07
C GLU A 180 5.48 -22.10 -5.74
N GLY A 181 4.48 -21.57 -5.03
CA GLY A 181 3.19 -21.28 -5.64
C GLY A 181 3.30 -20.13 -6.64
N TYR A 182 2.87 -20.37 -7.87
CA TYR A 182 2.52 -19.31 -8.81
C TYR A 182 1.08 -18.89 -8.54
N PHE A 183 0.86 -17.57 -8.47
CA PHE A 183 -0.45 -16.98 -8.20
C PHE A 183 -0.87 -16.09 -9.37
N PRO A 184 -2.18 -16.00 -9.69
CA PRO A 184 -2.63 -14.98 -10.63
C PRO A 184 -2.28 -13.60 -10.08
N MET A 185 -1.86 -12.67 -10.95
CA MET A 185 -1.58 -11.30 -10.51
C MET A 185 -2.85 -10.61 -10.01
N SER A 186 -2.74 -9.90 -8.89
CA SER A 186 -3.85 -9.11 -8.36
C SER A 186 -4.10 -7.87 -9.21
N THR A 187 -5.31 -7.31 -9.16
CA THR A 187 -5.65 -6.10 -9.92
C THR A 187 -4.89 -4.88 -9.40
N GLY A 188 -4.73 -4.78 -8.07
CA GLY A 188 -3.96 -3.74 -7.41
C GLY A 188 -2.49 -3.76 -7.81
N MET A 189 -1.87 -4.95 -7.76
CA MET A 189 -0.49 -5.16 -8.19
C MET A 189 -0.30 -4.80 -9.67
N TYR A 190 -1.20 -5.26 -10.55
CA TYR A 190 -1.17 -4.94 -11.97
C TYR A 190 -1.24 -3.42 -12.20
N CYS A 191 -2.20 -2.75 -11.57
CA CYS A 191 -2.37 -1.30 -11.66
C CYS A 191 -1.13 -0.54 -11.17
N PHE A 192 -0.48 -1.03 -10.11
CA PHE A 192 0.75 -0.46 -9.59
C PHE A 192 1.90 -0.63 -10.58
N LEU A 193 2.20 -1.86 -11.00
CA LEU A 193 3.33 -2.18 -11.89
C LEU A 193 3.20 -1.53 -13.27
N LYS A 194 1.99 -1.51 -13.84
CA LYS A 194 1.70 -0.79 -15.09
C LYS A 194 1.95 0.70 -14.94
N GLY A 195 1.57 1.29 -13.81
CA GLY A 195 1.86 2.69 -13.47
C GLY A 195 3.36 3.00 -13.41
N GLN A 196 4.17 2.03 -12.97
CA GLN A 196 5.64 2.10 -12.98
C GLN A 196 6.29 1.83 -14.35
N LYS A 197 5.46 1.61 -15.38
CA LYS A 197 5.87 1.28 -16.76
C LYS A 197 6.62 -0.05 -16.85
N PHE A 198 6.29 -1.02 -16.00
CA PHE A 198 6.69 -2.41 -16.23
C PHE A 198 5.82 -3.03 -17.34
N ASP A 199 6.43 -3.89 -18.15
CA ASP A 199 5.73 -4.65 -19.18
C ASP A 199 5.06 -5.87 -18.53
N VAL A 200 3.82 -5.67 -18.06
CA VAL A 200 3.02 -6.68 -17.37
C VAL A 200 1.67 -6.86 -18.06
N LYS A 201 1.18 -8.10 -18.07
CA LYS A 201 -0.16 -8.44 -18.57
C LYS A 201 -1.03 -9.03 -17.44
N PRO A 202 -2.36 -8.85 -17.48
CA PRO A 202 -3.26 -9.33 -16.42
C PRO A 202 -3.25 -10.85 -16.21
N ASP A 203 -2.95 -11.62 -17.25
CA ASP A 203 -2.89 -13.09 -17.27
C ASP A 203 -1.56 -13.65 -16.76
N MET A 204 -0.59 -12.81 -16.43
CA MET A 204 0.69 -13.25 -15.87
C MET A 204 0.51 -13.83 -14.46
N MET A 205 1.21 -14.93 -14.23
CA MET A 205 1.36 -15.51 -12.90
C MET A 205 2.58 -14.91 -12.20
N VAL A 206 2.48 -14.70 -10.89
CA VAL A 206 3.52 -14.12 -10.03
C VAL A 206 3.88 -15.06 -8.90
N THR A 207 5.14 -15.04 -8.49
CA THR A 207 5.59 -15.75 -7.29
C THR A 207 5.36 -14.88 -6.05
N ARG A 208 5.38 -15.48 -4.87
CA ARG A 208 5.32 -14.74 -3.59
C ARG A 208 6.41 -13.67 -3.50
N ARG A 209 7.63 -14.00 -3.92
CA ARG A 209 8.76 -13.06 -3.97
C ARG A 209 8.49 -11.87 -4.88
N ALA A 210 7.82 -12.06 -6.02
CA ALA A 210 7.46 -10.95 -6.90
C ALA A 210 6.41 -10.02 -6.27
N ILE A 211 5.46 -10.59 -5.52
CA ILE A 211 4.46 -9.82 -4.74
C ILE A 211 5.17 -8.96 -3.69
N GLU A 212 6.03 -9.56 -2.87
CA GLU A 212 6.79 -8.87 -1.81
C GLU A 212 7.70 -7.77 -2.37
N LEU A 213 8.42 -8.03 -3.47
CA LEU A 213 9.26 -7.02 -4.11
C LEU A 213 8.45 -5.85 -4.67
N ALA A 214 7.32 -6.13 -5.32
CA ALA A 214 6.43 -5.07 -5.79
C ALA A 214 5.89 -4.24 -4.61
N PHE A 215 5.54 -4.88 -3.51
CA PHE A 215 5.09 -4.19 -2.29
C PHE A 215 6.17 -3.30 -1.70
N LEU A 216 7.43 -3.75 -1.64
CA LEU A 216 8.54 -2.92 -1.18
C LEU A 216 8.68 -1.65 -2.02
N ILE A 217 8.59 -1.77 -3.35
CA ILE A 217 8.61 -0.61 -4.25
C ILE A 217 7.42 0.31 -3.97
N TYR A 218 6.22 -0.26 -3.81
CA TYR A 218 5.01 0.49 -3.49
C TYR A 218 5.12 1.25 -2.17
N ALA A 219 5.62 0.61 -1.11
CA ALA A 219 5.84 1.21 0.20
C ALA A 219 6.85 2.36 0.10
N CYS A 220 7.98 2.16 -0.57
CA CYS A 220 8.96 3.22 -0.82
C CYS A 220 8.35 4.41 -1.56
N ASP A 221 7.62 4.16 -2.65
CA ASP A 221 6.94 5.21 -3.41
C ASP A 221 5.94 5.97 -2.55
N ARG A 222 5.16 5.28 -1.71
CA ARG A 222 4.21 5.90 -0.79
C ARG A 222 4.92 6.81 0.21
N HIS A 223 6.02 6.35 0.83
CA HIS A 223 6.79 7.15 1.78
C HIS A 223 7.44 8.38 1.15
N VAL A 224 8.02 8.23 -0.04
CA VAL A 224 8.61 9.36 -0.79
C VAL A 224 7.53 10.36 -1.19
N ASN A 225 6.39 9.89 -1.68
CA ASN A 225 5.29 10.75 -2.11
C ASN A 225 4.60 11.46 -0.95
N LYS A 226 4.54 10.86 0.25
CA LYS A 226 4.00 11.52 1.45
C LYS A 226 4.74 12.84 1.75
N ARG A 227 6.05 12.90 1.49
CA ARG A 227 6.90 14.08 1.73
C ARG A 227 7.05 15.00 0.52
N ARG A 228 6.27 14.77 -0.55
CA ARG A 228 6.42 15.48 -1.84
C ARG A 228 6.27 16.99 -1.70
N SER A 229 5.23 17.45 -1.02
CA SER A 229 4.97 18.88 -0.82
C SER A 229 6.12 19.56 -0.08
N THR A 230 6.54 18.97 1.04
CA THR A 230 7.66 19.45 1.86
C THR A 230 8.95 19.52 1.05
N LEU A 231 9.32 18.45 0.34
CA LEU A 231 10.53 18.44 -0.49
C LEU A 231 10.45 19.48 -1.63
N ARG A 232 9.27 19.70 -2.21
CA ARG A 232 9.09 20.74 -3.23
C ARG A 232 9.18 22.15 -2.65
N SER A 233 8.69 22.36 -1.43
CA SER A 233 8.88 23.60 -0.67
C SER A 233 10.37 23.87 -0.42
N VAL A 234 11.11 22.86 0.06
CA VAL A 234 12.57 22.94 0.23
C VAL A 234 13.27 23.30 -1.07
N ALA A 235 12.91 22.67 -2.19
CA ALA A 235 13.48 22.99 -3.49
C ALA A 235 13.23 24.46 -3.89
N ALA A 236 12.00 24.95 -3.74
CA ALA A 236 11.65 26.34 -4.02
C ALA A 236 12.45 27.32 -3.16
N HIS A 237 12.67 26.98 -1.89
CA HIS A 237 13.48 27.79 -1.00
C HIS A 237 14.97 27.80 -1.39
N ILE A 238 15.53 26.62 -1.72
CA ILE A 238 16.90 26.52 -2.24
C ILE A 238 17.04 27.38 -3.50
N ALA A 239 16.07 27.35 -4.41
CA ALA A 239 16.08 28.18 -5.61
C ALA A 239 16.08 29.68 -5.28
N LYS A 240 15.26 30.11 -4.31
CA LYS A 240 15.21 31.51 -3.84
C LYS A 240 16.54 31.99 -3.28
N ILE A 241 17.19 31.19 -2.42
CA ILE A 241 18.43 31.60 -1.74
C ILE A 241 19.66 31.46 -2.64
N SER A 242 19.81 30.33 -3.31
CA SER A 242 21.02 30.02 -4.08
C SER A 242 20.98 30.55 -5.52
N ARG A 243 19.80 30.99 -6.00
CA ARG A 243 19.53 31.33 -7.40
C ARG A 243 19.77 30.18 -8.39
N ILE A 244 19.77 28.94 -7.90
CA ILE A 244 19.89 27.74 -8.72
C ILE A 244 18.51 27.30 -9.17
N ASN A 245 18.35 26.98 -10.45
CA ASN A 245 17.10 26.41 -10.94
C ASN A 245 16.94 24.98 -10.40
N THR A 246 15.97 24.77 -9.52
CA THR A 246 15.61 23.46 -8.96
C THR A 246 14.48 22.77 -9.70
N GLU A 247 13.98 23.36 -10.80
CA GLU A 247 12.98 22.74 -11.65
C GLU A 247 13.52 21.42 -12.24
N GLY A 248 12.70 20.38 -12.23
CA GLY A 248 13.10 19.04 -12.68
C GLY A 248 14.02 18.27 -11.72
N TRP A 249 14.37 18.82 -10.54
CA TRP A 249 15.10 18.05 -9.55
C TRP A 249 14.25 16.89 -9.01
N ASP A 250 14.89 15.72 -8.89
CA ASP A 250 14.34 14.60 -8.15
C ASP A 250 14.49 14.82 -6.64
N PHE A 251 13.72 14.05 -5.85
CA PHE A 251 13.70 14.19 -4.40
C PHE A 251 15.04 13.88 -3.73
N HIS A 252 15.86 13.03 -4.34
CA HIS A 252 17.20 12.74 -3.84
C HIS A 252 18.13 13.95 -3.98
N LYS A 253 18.15 14.61 -5.14
CA LYS A 253 18.90 15.86 -5.37
C LYS A 253 18.49 16.95 -4.39
N ILE A 254 17.19 17.09 -4.14
CA ILE A 254 16.66 18.04 -3.15
C ILE A 254 17.20 17.72 -1.75
N ALA A 255 17.12 16.47 -1.31
CA ALA A 255 17.58 16.05 0.02
C ALA A 255 19.11 16.25 0.19
N VAL A 256 19.90 15.92 -0.83
CA VAL A 256 21.36 16.15 -0.82
C VAL A 256 21.68 17.64 -0.76
N ALA A 257 20.99 18.47 -1.56
CA ALA A 257 21.19 19.91 -1.55
C ALA A 257 20.83 20.54 -0.20
N LEU A 258 19.75 20.08 0.44
CA LEU A 258 19.39 20.48 1.80
C LEU A 258 20.50 20.12 2.79
N LYS A 259 21.05 18.90 2.73
CA LYS A 259 22.14 18.45 3.60
C LYS A 259 23.39 19.32 3.44
N ILE A 260 23.77 19.63 2.19
CA ILE A 260 24.91 20.52 1.88
C ILE A 260 24.65 21.93 2.43
N TYR A 261 23.44 22.46 2.21
CA TYR A 261 23.07 23.79 2.69
C TYR A 261 23.19 23.91 4.22
N VAL A 262 22.66 22.92 4.96
CA VAL A 262 22.77 22.88 6.42
C VAL A 262 24.23 22.75 6.88
N ALA A 263 25.03 21.92 6.21
CA ALA A 263 26.44 21.71 6.56
C ALA A 263 27.31 22.95 6.33
N LEU A 264 27.10 23.66 5.22
CA LEU A 264 27.84 24.90 4.89
C LEU A 264 27.50 26.05 5.84
N LYS A 265 26.28 26.10 6.36
CA LYS A 265 25.92 27.09 7.40
C LYS A 265 26.56 26.80 8.76
N LYS A 266 26.74 25.52 9.13
CA LYS A 266 27.40 25.15 10.39
C LYS A 266 28.91 25.41 10.41
N THR A 267 29.54 25.62 9.26
CA THR A 267 31.02 25.70 9.12
C THR A 267 31.56 27.10 8.82
N LEU A 268 30.72 28.14 8.72
CA LEU A 268 31.16 29.49 8.37
C LEU A 268 30.67 30.58 9.34
N PRO A 269 31.58 31.33 10.00
CA PRO A 269 31.35 32.74 10.32
C PRO A 269 31.62 33.57 9.03
N LEU A 270 30.68 34.47 8.68
CA LEU A 270 30.62 35.32 7.46
C LEU A 270 31.94 36.11 7.14
N PRO A 271 32.18 36.67 5.91
CA PRO A 271 31.21 37.15 4.91
C PRO A 271 31.46 36.86 3.40
N ILE A 272 30.34 36.73 2.67
CA ILE A 272 29.96 37.30 1.36
C ILE A 272 31.06 37.61 0.31
N ARG A 273 31.30 36.67 -0.61
CA ARG A 273 31.34 36.86 -2.09
C ARG A 273 31.75 35.57 -2.84
N GLY A 274 32.52 34.68 -2.20
CA GLY A 274 32.90 33.37 -2.76
C GLY A 274 31.78 32.30 -2.72
N PHE A 275 30.71 32.56 -1.96
CA PHE A 275 29.62 31.61 -1.67
C PHE A 275 28.82 31.18 -2.91
N GLN A 276 28.70 32.04 -3.94
CA GLN A 276 27.95 31.73 -5.16
C GLN A 276 28.73 30.83 -6.13
N GLN A 277 30.07 30.89 -6.13
CA GLN A 277 30.91 30.11 -7.04
C GLN A 277 31.17 28.69 -6.53
N ASP A 278 31.32 28.46 -5.22
CA ASP A 278 31.62 27.12 -4.68
C ASP A 278 30.36 26.22 -4.64
N ILE A 279 29.19 26.78 -4.31
CA ILE A 279 27.91 26.05 -4.38
C ILE A 279 27.53 25.76 -5.84
N GLY A 280 27.65 26.78 -6.71
CA GLY A 280 27.42 26.62 -8.15
C GLY A 280 28.38 25.61 -8.78
N GLY A 281 29.66 25.63 -8.41
CA GLY A 281 30.68 24.70 -8.88
C GLY A 281 30.44 23.25 -8.43
N ARG A 282 30.16 23.03 -7.13
CA ARG A 282 29.92 21.68 -6.59
C ARG A 282 28.59 21.08 -7.04
N LEU A 283 27.54 21.89 -7.20
CA LEU A 283 26.26 21.43 -7.78
C LEU A 283 26.34 21.25 -9.30
N SER A 284 27.15 22.04 -10.02
CA SER A 284 27.41 21.85 -11.46
C SER A 284 28.25 20.61 -11.75
N LEU A 285 29.23 20.27 -10.90
CA LEU A 285 29.97 19.00 -10.94
C LEU A 285 29.05 17.79 -10.70
N MET A 286 28.09 17.90 -9.75
CA MET A 286 27.03 16.89 -9.60
C MET A 286 26.09 16.81 -10.81
N HIS A 287 25.77 17.95 -11.44
CA HIS A 287 24.97 17.98 -12.67
C HIS A 287 25.68 17.33 -13.86
N GLN A 288 27.01 17.46 -13.95
CA GLN A 288 27.83 16.79 -14.96
C GLN A 288 27.95 15.27 -14.70
N SER A 289 28.12 14.86 -13.45
CA SER A 289 28.13 13.43 -13.06
C SER A 289 26.77 12.76 -13.30
N THR A 290 25.66 13.48 -13.09
CA THR A 290 24.30 12.97 -13.36
C THR A 290 23.86 13.09 -14.83
N LYS A 291 24.45 13.99 -15.63
CA LYS A 291 24.25 14.04 -17.09
C LYS A 291 24.73 12.78 -17.82
N SER A 292 25.75 12.11 -17.31
CA SER A 292 26.16 10.77 -17.76
C SER A 292 25.03 9.72 -17.62
N CYS A 293 24.13 9.89 -16.64
CA CYS A 293 22.95 9.05 -16.44
C CYS A 293 21.66 9.60 -17.09
N SER A 294 21.62 10.87 -17.50
CA SER A 294 20.38 11.57 -17.92
C SER A 294 20.09 11.56 -19.43
N SER A 295 21.01 11.08 -20.29
CA SER A 295 20.84 11.05 -21.75
C SER A 295 19.75 10.10 -22.26
N ARG A 296 18.94 9.49 -21.37
CA ARG A 296 17.85 8.56 -21.72
C ARG A 296 16.47 8.90 -21.11
N GLY A 297 16.26 10.12 -20.60
CA GLY A 297 14.91 10.61 -20.25
C GLY A 297 14.11 9.71 -19.29
N LEU A 298 14.71 9.25 -18.19
CA LEU A 298 14.06 8.36 -17.21
C LEU A 298 13.96 9.06 -15.83
N PRO A 299 12.79 9.00 -15.15
CA PRO A 299 12.69 9.40 -13.75
C PRO A 299 13.46 8.43 -12.85
N CYS A 300 13.72 8.85 -11.61
CA CYS A 300 14.63 8.37 -10.54
C CYS A 300 14.75 6.84 -10.22
N TYR A 301 14.30 5.95 -11.10
CA TYR A 301 14.25 4.50 -10.98
C TYR A 301 15.48 3.73 -11.52
N SER A 302 16.51 4.40 -12.05
CA SER A 302 17.55 3.71 -12.84
C SER A 302 18.54 2.86 -12.04
N MET A 303 18.72 3.08 -10.73
CA MET A 303 19.52 2.15 -9.91
C MET A 303 18.74 0.90 -9.46
N MET A 304 17.40 0.93 -9.45
CA MET A 304 16.58 -0.24 -9.10
C MET A 304 16.20 -1.08 -10.32
N LYS A 305 16.04 -0.49 -11.51
CA LYS A 305 15.63 -1.22 -12.73
C LYS A 305 16.66 -2.24 -13.22
N CYS A 306 17.97 -1.95 -13.13
CA CYS A 306 19.00 -2.92 -13.53
C CYS A 306 19.07 -4.14 -12.59
N THR A 307 18.77 -3.95 -11.30
CA THR A 307 18.79 -5.02 -10.30
C THR A 307 17.50 -5.85 -10.36
N ILE A 308 16.36 -5.23 -10.64
CA ILE A 308 15.04 -5.88 -10.67
C ILE A 308 14.82 -6.75 -11.91
N THR A 309 15.27 -6.36 -13.11
CA THR A 309 15.12 -7.21 -14.31
C THR A 309 15.94 -8.51 -14.22
N VAL A 310 17.05 -8.50 -13.48
CA VAL A 310 17.87 -9.70 -13.21
C VAL A 310 17.28 -10.55 -12.07
N ILE A 311 16.61 -9.93 -11.10
CA ILE A 311 16.01 -10.61 -9.94
C ILE A 311 14.60 -11.17 -10.23
N LEU A 312 13.83 -10.56 -11.14
CA LEU A 312 12.45 -10.97 -11.43
C LEU A 312 12.31 -12.24 -12.29
N GLY A 313 13.40 -12.86 -12.76
CA GLY A 313 13.35 -14.17 -13.42
C GLY A 313 12.43 -14.26 -14.65
N LEU A 314 12.09 -13.13 -15.29
CA LEU A 314 11.27 -13.12 -16.51
C LEU A 314 12.13 -13.55 -17.70
N ARG A 315 12.15 -14.86 -17.99
CA ARG A 315 12.77 -15.40 -19.20
C ARG A 315 11.99 -14.95 -20.43
N ARG A 316 12.62 -14.16 -21.31
CA ARG A 316 12.20 -14.10 -22.72
C ARG A 316 12.55 -15.45 -23.36
N VAL A 317 11.53 -16.23 -23.72
CA VAL A 317 11.68 -17.24 -24.76
C VAL A 317 11.79 -16.48 -26.07
N LYS A 318 12.97 -16.53 -26.69
CA LYS A 318 13.16 -16.05 -28.07
C LYS A 318 12.58 -17.12 -29.00
N SER A 319 11.70 -16.73 -29.92
CA SER A 319 11.53 -17.45 -31.18
C SER A 319 12.69 -17.15 -32.11
#